data_AF-A0A518D684-F1
#
_entry.id   AF-A0A518D684-F1
#
_cell.length_a   1.000
_cell.length_b   1.000
_cell.length_c   1.000
_cell.angle_alpha   90.00
_cell.angle_beta   90.00
_cell.angle_gamma   90.00
#
_symmetry.space_group_name_H-M   'P 1'
#
loop_
_entity.id
_entity.type
_entity.pdbx_description
1 polymer ?
#
loop_
_entity_poly.entity_id
_entity_poly.type
_entity_poly.pdbx_seq_one_letter_code
_entity_poly.pdbx_strand_id
1 'polypeptide(L)'
;MSTPTPTADERTRRYLIRQLQRNPWEAADQIVASRAKALGQQPKVEQQSSVDPAEQRRAAREGLDAVRAACFTGDAAQLSARLDALPLADLPDLRAAADRLRVILASRKDLPALSQQPGFDGDFFECFKQVLVKPARETTVMRERVLASTRQRKLRRRLNGMIALMEREMPQLCALERDWLTTLTASRPVLAAFGSSRLSSIVIATLLAPLVLIVVFCIVVGTVVFISGLVGGWDSSGAAPPSTYPSTSGVPGRSSSTAAPQPDRGLEERREEMERFRAESEARRQELLRKVQELKRPEPHSFSDPLPGGFGRPRHVPVPEPVFPSPRRLRPLQEGEREF
;
A
#
# COMPACT_ATOMS: atom_id res chain seq x y z
N MET A 1 30.29 8.69 67.08
CA MET A 1 29.73 9.65 66.11
C MET A 1 28.89 8.88 65.11
N SER A 2 27.57 8.90 65.24
CA SER A 2 26.66 8.16 64.36
C SER A 2 26.38 9.00 63.12
N THR A 3 26.72 8.50 61.94
CA THR A 3 26.39 9.17 60.68
C THR A 3 24.88 9.07 60.41
N PRO A 4 24.23 10.18 60.03
CA PRO A 4 22.79 10.16 59.78
C PRO A 4 22.48 9.27 58.56
N THR A 5 21.48 8.40 58.72
CA THR A 5 21.03 7.51 57.66
C THR A 5 20.45 8.35 56.50
N PRO A 6 20.90 8.18 55.26
CA PRO A 6 20.42 8.98 54.13
C PRO A 6 18.93 8.71 53.88
N THR A 7 18.17 9.81 53.72
CA THR A 7 16.74 9.81 53.36
C THR A 7 16.51 9.15 51.99
N ALA A 8 15.27 8.71 51.73
CA ALA A 8 14.91 8.05 50.48
C ALA A 8 15.21 8.93 49.25
N ASP A 9 14.95 10.23 49.35
CA ASP A 9 15.21 11.20 48.27
C ASP A 9 16.69 11.36 47.94
N GLU A 10 17.54 11.37 48.97
CA GLU A 10 18.98 11.47 48.80
C GLU A 10 19.56 10.21 48.11
N ARG A 11 18.99 9.03 48.39
CA ARG A 11 19.36 7.79 47.69
C ARG A 11 18.94 7.82 46.22
N THR A 12 17.73 8.30 45.92
CA THR A 12 17.22 8.44 44.56
C THR A 12 18.05 9.45 43.76
N ARG A 13 18.38 10.60 44.35
CA ARG A 13 19.22 11.64 43.72
C ARG A 13 20.61 11.11 43.38
N ARG A 14 21.28 10.43 44.33
CA ARG A 14 22.59 9.80 44.08
C ARG A 14 22.55 8.67 43.07
N TYR A 15 21.42 7.97 42.97
CA TYR A 15 21.20 6.97 41.93
C TYR A 15 21.12 7.65 40.55
N LEU A 16 20.27 8.67 40.38
CA LEU A 16 20.10 9.38 39.11
C LEU A 16 21.39 10.03 38.62
N ILE A 17 22.15 10.69 39.51
CA ILE A 17 23.45 11.28 39.18
C ILE A 17 24.42 10.22 38.64
N ARG A 18 24.48 9.04 39.27
CA ARG A 18 25.32 7.92 38.78
C ARG A 18 24.87 7.36 37.44
N GLN A 19 23.56 7.33 37.16
CA GLN A 19 23.07 6.85 35.85
C GLN A 19 23.37 7.83 34.73
N LEU A 20 23.23 9.14 34.98
CA LEU A 20 23.54 10.18 33.98
C LEU A 20 25.02 10.23 33.61
N GLN A 21 25.90 9.75 34.48
CA GLN A 21 27.35 9.68 34.24
C GLN A 21 27.79 8.42 33.50
N ARG A 22 26.92 7.43 33.29
CA ARG A 22 27.26 6.18 32.60
C ARG A 22 27.04 6.29 31.11
N ASN A 23 27.97 5.72 30.33
CA ASN A 23 27.79 5.52 28.90
C ASN A 23 26.74 4.40 28.69
N PRO A 24 25.58 4.69 28.06
CA PRO A 24 24.51 3.71 27.88
C PRO A 24 24.93 2.52 27.00
N TRP A 25 25.95 2.68 26.14
CA TRP A 25 26.41 1.60 25.26
C TRP A 25 27.28 0.56 25.96
N GLU A 26 28.13 0.98 26.90
CA GLU A 26 29.07 0.08 27.59
C GLU A 26 28.47 -0.55 28.85
N ALA A 27 27.52 0.13 29.49
CA ALA A 27 26.99 -0.25 30.79
C ALA A 27 25.50 -0.62 30.77
N ALA A 28 24.94 -0.95 29.61
CA ALA A 28 23.50 -1.23 29.44
C ALA A 28 22.97 -2.21 30.49
N ASP A 29 23.63 -3.37 30.65
CA ASP A 29 23.22 -4.40 31.61
C ASP A 29 23.32 -3.93 33.06
N GLN A 30 24.37 -3.16 33.39
CA GLN A 30 24.56 -2.63 34.73
C GLN A 30 23.54 -1.53 35.08
N ILE A 31 23.12 -0.74 34.09
CA ILE A 31 22.06 0.27 34.24
C ILE A 31 20.74 -0.45 34.54
N VAL A 32 20.38 -1.46 33.74
CA VAL A 32 19.16 -2.27 33.93
C VAL A 32 19.16 -2.96 35.31
N ALA A 33 20.25 -3.64 35.68
CA ALA A 33 20.37 -4.30 36.98
C ALA A 33 20.26 -3.31 38.16
N SER A 34 20.89 -2.14 38.05
CA SER A 34 20.81 -1.11 39.10
C SER A 34 19.42 -0.48 39.21
N ARG A 35 18.69 -0.35 38.09
CA ARG A 35 17.30 0.12 38.04
C ARG A 35 16.36 -0.87 38.70
N ALA A 36 16.49 -2.16 38.38
CA ALA A 36 15.70 -3.22 38.99
C ALA A 36 15.90 -3.21 40.53
N LYS A 37 17.17 -3.10 40.97
CA LYS A 37 17.51 -2.99 42.40
C LYS A 37 16.93 -1.74 43.06
N ALA A 38 16.98 -0.58 42.40
CA ALA A 38 16.42 0.66 42.94
C ALA A 38 14.89 0.63 43.04
N LEU A 39 14.22 -0.09 42.12
CA LEU A 39 12.76 -0.25 42.10
C LEU A 39 12.26 -1.42 42.96
N GLY A 40 13.15 -2.15 43.65
CA GLY A 40 12.79 -3.35 44.39
C GLY A 40 12.26 -4.49 43.50
N GLN A 41 12.49 -4.41 42.20
CA GLN A 41 12.18 -5.48 41.26
C GLN A 41 13.24 -6.55 41.45
N GLN A 42 12.85 -7.72 41.95
CA GLN A 42 13.76 -8.86 41.92
C GLN A 42 14.08 -9.15 40.46
N PRO A 43 15.37 -9.32 40.11
CA PRO A 43 15.73 -9.76 38.78
C PRO A 43 14.94 -11.04 38.53
N LYS A 44 14.03 -11.01 37.55
CA LYS A 44 13.29 -12.19 37.13
C LYS A 44 14.37 -13.19 36.74
N VAL A 45 14.63 -14.18 37.59
CA VAL A 45 15.54 -15.27 37.28
C VAL A 45 14.90 -15.91 36.06
N GLU A 46 15.43 -15.59 34.89
CA GLU A 46 15.03 -16.22 33.64
C GLU A 46 15.30 -17.70 33.87
N GLN A 47 14.23 -18.46 34.11
CA GLN A 47 14.29 -19.90 34.04
C GLN A 47 14.87 -20.19 32.67
N GLN A 48 16.12 -20.62 32.66
CA GLN A 48 16.88 -20.99 31.48
C GLN A 48 16.15 -22.17 30.83
N SER A 49 15.12 -21.84 30.06
CA SER A 49 14.59 -22.72 29.03
C SER A 49 15.80 -23.07 28.18
N SER A 50 16.14 -24.35 28.08
CA SER A 50 17.32 -24.82 27.35
C SER A 50 17.25 -24.59 25.83
N VAL A 51 16.22 -23.88 25.36
CA VAL A 51 15.96 -23.55 23.97
C VAL A 51 16.40 -22.11 23.75
N ASP A 52 17.25 -21.88 22.76
CA ASP A 52 17.65 -20.54 22.35
C ASP A 52 16.41 -19.72 21.97
N PRO A 53 16.12 -18.59 22.65
CA PRO A 53 14.96 -17.76 22.35
C PRO A 53 14.95 -17.25 20.89
N ALA A 54 16.13 -17.11 20.27
CA ALA A 54 16.23 -16.74 18.86
C ALA A 54 15.69 -17.85 17.93
N GLU A 55 16.01 -19.12 18.22
CA GLU A 55 15.52 -20.28 17.48
C GLU A 55 14.00 -20.44 17.65
N GLN A 56 13.50 -20.30 18.87
CA GLN A 56 12.05 -20.36 19.14
C GLN A 56 11.30 -19.30 18.36
N ARG A 57 11.81 -18.05 18.34
CA ARG A 57 11.20 -16.96 17.58
C ARG A 57 11.24 -17.22 16.07
N ARG A 58 12.33 -17.76 15.56
CA ARG A 58 12.47 -18.13 14.14
C ARG A 58 11.46 -19.20 13.75
N ALA A 59 11.37 -20.28 14.53
CA ALA A 59 10.43 -21.37 14.28
C ALA A 59 8.97 -20.89 14.34
N ALA A 60 8.61 -20.06 15.32
CA ALA A 60 7.28 -19.46 15.42
C ALA A 60 6.94 -18.59 14.20
N ARG A 61 7.93 -17.82 13.71
CA ARG A 61 7.77 -16.99 12.51
C ARG A 61 7.57 -17.84 11.25
N GLU A 62 8.39 -18.87 11.05
CA GLU A 62 8.28 -19.79 9.92
C GLU A 62 6.92 -20.51 9.92
N GLY A 63 6.44 -20.95 11.09
CA GLY A 63 5.11 -21.54 11.25
C GLY A 63 3.98 -20.56 10.89
N LEU A 64 4.10 -19.30 11.30
CA LEU A 64 3.13 -18.26 10.98
C LEU A 64 3.15 -17.90 9.48
N ASP A 65 4.33 -17.87 8.85
CA ASP A 65 4.48 -17.66 7.41
C ASP A 65 3.88 -18.82 6.59
N ALA A 66 3.99 -20.06 7.08
CA ALA A 66 3.31 -21.21 6.47
C ALA A 66 1.78 -21.07 6.54
N VAL A 67 1.23 -20.61 7.67
CA VAL A 67 -0.21 -20.32 7.78
C VAL A 67 -0.62 -19.18 6.85
N ARG A 68 0.18 -18.12 6.75
CA ARG A 68 -0.06 -17.01 5.80
C ARG A 68 -0.19 -17.51 4.37
N ALA A 69 0.76 -18.32 3.90
CA ALA A 69 0.77 -18.85 2.54
C ALA A 69 -0.49 -19.68 2.21
N ALA A 70 -1.05 -20.38 3.20
CA ALA A 70 -2.23 -21.22 3.06
C ALA A 70 -3.56 -20.54 3.43
N CYS A 71 -3.54 -19.29 3.91
CA CYS A 71 -4.69 -18.63 4.58
C CYS A 71 -6.00 -18.70 3.78
N PHE A 72 -5.94 -18.48 2.46
CA PHE A 72 -7.12 -18.46 1.58
C PHE A 72 -7.37 -19.75 0.80
N THR A 73 -6.46 -20.73 0.87
CA THR A 73 -6.53 -21.98 0.07
C THR A 73 -6.70 -23.22 0.93
N GLY A 74 -6.09 -23.27 2.12
CA GLY A 74 -6.15 -24.42 3.04
C GLY A 74 -7.50 -24.57 3.75
N ASP A 75 -7.63 -25.56 4.63
CA ASP A 75 -8.80 -25.70 5.50
C ASP A 75 -8.74 -24.73 6.69
N ALA A 76 -9.84 -24.02 6.97
CA ALA A 76 -9.84 -22.97 7.99
C ALA A 76 -9.66 -23.52 9.41
N ALA A 77 -10.24 -24.69 9.71
CA ALA A 77 -10.14 -25.31 11.04
C ALA A 77 -8.72 -25.82 11.31
N GLN A 78 -8.10 -26.48 10.33
CA GLN A 78 -6.70 -26.91 10.43
C GLN A 78 -5.73 -25.74 10.60
N LEU A 79 -5.95 -24.63 9.89
CA LEU A 79 -5.11 -23.44 10.01
C LEU A 79 -5.28 -22.76 11.38
N SER A 80 -6.49 -22.71 11.93
CA SER A 80 -6.73 -22.21 13.29
C SER A 80 -6.00 -23.07 14.32
N ALA A 81 -6.13 -24.40 14.25
CA ALA A 81 -5.45 -25.31 15.15
C ALA A 81 -3.92 -25.16 15.10
N ARG A 82 -3.36 -24.93 13.90
CA ARG A 82 -1.92 -24.62 13.74
C ARG A 82 -1.53 -23.30 14.40
N LEU A 83 -2.34 -22.26 14.27
CA LEU A 83 -2.07 -20.96 14.94
C LEU A 83 -2.10 -21.09 16.45
N ASP A 84 -3.01 -21.90 16.99
CA ASP A 84 -3.17 -22.08 18.43
C ASP A 84 -2.06 -22.97 19.04
N ALA A 85 -1.42 -23.80 18.23
CA ALA A 85 -0.26 -24.62 18.62
C ALA A 85 1.06 -23.83 18.66
N LEU A 86 1.14 -22.62 18.09
CA LEU A 86 2.38 -21.85 18.06
C LEU A 86 2.69 -21.26 19.46
N PRO A 87 3.95 -21.34 19.95
CA PRO A 87 4.34 -20.78 21.23
C PRO A 87 4.51 -19.25 21.15
N LEU A 88 3.40 -18.52 21.23
CA LEU A 88 3.36 -17.06 21.03
C LEU A 88 3.30 -16.25 22.34
N ALA A 89 3.29 -16.90 23.51
CA ALA A 89 3.09 -16.25 24.80
C ALA A 89 4.12 -15.14 25.07
N ASP A 90 5.38 -15.40 24.77
CA ASP A 90 6.51 -14.49 25.01
C ASP A 90 6.89 -13.63 23.78
N LEU A 91 6.12 -13.71 22.68
CA LEU A 91 6.41 -13.07 21.40
C LEU A 91 5.27 -12.12 20.99
N PRO A 92 5.16 -10.92 21.62
CA PRO A 92 4.01 -10.03 21.45
C PRO A 92 3.82 -9.54 20.01
N ASP A 93 4.91 -9.38 19.26
CA ASP A 93 4.88 -8.99 17.84
C ASP A 93 4.27 -10.08 16.95
N LEU A 94 4.63 -11.34 17.19
CA LEU A 94 4.04 -12.48 16.45
C LEU A 94 2.61 -12.77 16.91
N ARG A 95 2.29 -12.54 18.19
CA ARG A 95 0.92 -12.67 18.71
C ARG A 95 -0.05 -11.75 18.00
N ALA A 96 0.30 -10.47 17.82
CA ALA A 96 -0.53 -9.52 17.09
C ALA A 96 -0.79 -9.97 15.63
N ALA A 97 0.24 -10.55 14.99
CA ALA A 97 0.09 -11.11 13.65
C ALA A 97 -0.81 -12.36 13.61
N ALA A 98 -0.72 -13.23 14.62
CA ALA A 98 -1.59 -14.41 14.73
C ALA A 98 -3.05 -14.03 15.00
N ASP A 99 -3.29 -13.06 15.89
CA ASP A 99 -4.64 -12.56 16.19
C ASP A 99 -5.31 -11.97 14.94
N ARG A 100 -4.54 -11.24 14.14
CA ARG A 100 -4.99 -10.75 12.83
C ARG A 100 -5.37 -11.90 11.89
N LEU A 101 -4.56 -12.96 11.81
CA LEU A 101 -4.88 -14.13 10.99
C LEU A 101 -6.13 -14.87 11.48
N ARG A 102 -6.37 -14.96 12.80
CA ARG A 102 -7.60 -15.53 13.35
C ARG A 102 -8.84 -14.79 12.86
N VAL A 103 -8.82 -13.46 12.89
CA VAL A 103 -9.92 -12.63 12.36
C VAL A 103 -10.13 -12.89 10.86
N ILE A 104 -9.04 -13.02 10.09
CA ILE A 104 -9.11 -13.31 8.65
C ILE A 104 -9.72 -14.69 8.39
N LEU A 105 -9.28 -15.72 9.11
CA LEU A 105 -9.80 -17.09 8.98
C LEU A 105 -11.28 -17.17 9.38
N ALA A 106 -11.69 -16.49 10.45
CA ALA A 106 -13.08 -16.45 10.91
C ALA A 106 -14.01 -15.80 9.88
N SER A 107 -13.51 -14.80 9.14
CA SER A 107 -14.27 -14.06 8.11
C SER A 107 -14.28 -14.76 6.75
N ARG A 108 -13.53 -15.86 6.56
CA ARG A 108 -13.35 -16.50 5.24
C ARG A 108 -14.65 -17.08 4.68
N LYS A 109 -15.54 -17.53 5.55
CA LYS A 109 -16.85 -18.12 5.18
C LYS A 109 -17.78 -17.11 4.48
N ASP A 110 -17.59 -15.82 4.72
CA ASP A 110 -18.45 -14.76 4.19
C ASP A 110 -17.95 -14.24 2.81
N LEU A 111 -16.74 -14.63 2.40
CA LEU A 111 -16.12 -14.23 1.13
C LEU A 111 -16.92 -14.60 -0.13
N PRO A 112 -17.50 -15.80 -0.24
CA PRO A 112 -18.28 -16.16 -1.43
C PRO A 112 -19.49 -15.24 -1.60
N ALA A 113 -20.18 -14.89 -0.51
CA ALA A 113 -21.32 -13.97 -0.54
C ALA A 113 -20.91 -12.57 -1.02
N LEU A 114 -19.75 -12.06 -0.61
CA LEU A 114 -19.22 -10.78 -1.07
C LEU A 114 -19.01 -10.74 -2.60
N SER A 115 -18.53 -11.84 -3.18
CA SER A 115 -18.25 -11.92 -4.62
C SER A 115 -19.49 -11.86 -5.52
N GLN A 116 -20.67 -12.13 -4.96
CA GLN A 116 -21.96 -12.10 -5.66
C GLN A 116 -22.61 -10.70 -5.63
N GLN A 117 -22.07 -9.76 -4.85
CA GLN A 117 -22.65 -8.44 -4.68
C GLN A 117 -22.35 -7.50 -5.87
N PRO A 118 -23.29 -6.62 -6.26
CA PRO A 118 -23.06 -5.63 -7.29
C PRO A 118 -21.97 -4.64 -6.85
N GLY A 119 -21.05 -4.33 -7.76
CA GLY A 119 -19.92 -3.44 -7.47
C GLY A 119 -18.70 -4.14 -6.88
N PHE A 120 -18.71 -5.48 -6.78
CA PHE A 120 -17.53 -6.26 -6.44
C PHE A 120 -16.40 -6.02 -7.44
N ASP A 121 -15.22 -5.65 -6.92
CA ASP A 121 -14.02 -5.43 -7.71
C ASP A 121 -12.97 -6.50 -7.37
N GLY A 122 -12.90 -7.55 -8.20
CA GLY A 122 -12.02 -8.70 -7.97
C GLY A 122 -10.52 -8.34 -7.93
N ASP A 123 -10.07 -7.40 -8.77
CA ASP A 123 -8.65 -7.01 -8.83
C ASP A 123 -8.21 -6.31 -7.55
N PHE A 124 -9.04 -5.36 -7.08
CA PHE A 124 -8.82 -4.71 -5.80
C PHE A 124 -8.91 -5.70 -4.64
N PHE A 125 -9.88 -6.61 -4.69
CA PHE A 125 -10.09 -7.59 -3.64
C PHE A 125 -8.92 -8.57 -3.49
N GLU A 126 -8.36 -9.06 -4.60
CA GLU A 126 -7.15 -9.89 -4.56
C GLU A 126 -5.94 -9.11 -4.02
N CYS A 127 -5.80 -7.83 -4.36
CA CYS A 127 -4.77 -6.98 -3.75
C CYS A 127 -5.00 -6.82 -2.25
N PHE A 128 -6.25 -6.58 -1.83
CA PHE A 128 -6.63 -6.47 -0.41
C PHE A 128 -6.30 -7.75 0.36
N LYS A 129 -6.60 -8.93 -0.19
CA LYS A 129 -6.21 -10.23 0.41
C LYS A 129 -4.70 -10.34 0.63
N GLN A 130 -3.89 -9.90 -0.33
CA GLN A 130 -2.44 -9.90 -0.17
C GLN A 130 -1.98 -8.93 0.92
N VAL A 131 -2.57 -7.73 0.99
CA VAL A 131 -2.28 -6.75 2.04
C VAL A 131 -2.70 -7.27 3.43
N LEU A 132 -3.78 -8.04 3.49
CA LEU A 132 -4.25 -8.62 4.76
C LEU A 132 -3.26 -9.61 5.36
N VAL A 133 -2.66 -10.45 4.53
CA VAL A 133 -1.89 -11.63 4.96
C VAL A 133 -0.39 -11.37 5.03
N LYS A 134 0.18 -10.61 4.09
CA LYS A 134 1.62 -10.42 4.01
C LYS A 134 2.16 -9.51 5.13
N PRO A 135 3.45 -9.64 5.50
CA PRO A 135 4.09 -8.73 6.43
C PRO A 135 4.01 -7.28 5.95
N ALA A 136 3.79 -6.33 6.87
CA ALA A 136 3.60 -4.92 6.54
C ALA A 136 4.68 -4.36 5.60
N ARG A 137 5.96 -4.74 5.83
CA ARG A 137 7.12 -4.35 5.01
C ARG A 137 6.97 -4.71 3.54
N GLU A 138 6.38 -5.86 3.22
CA GLU A 138 6.17 -6.31 1.84
C GLU A 138 4.95 -5.65 1.19
N THR A 139 3.99 -5.21 2.02
CA THR A 139 2.75 -4.60 1.53
C THR A 139 2.86 -3.13 1.19
N THR A 140 3.89 -2.42 1.68
CA THR A 140 4.06 -0.97 1.44
C THR A 140 4.02 -0.63 -0.05
N VAL A 141 4.80 -1.34 -0.87
CA VAL A 141 4.84 -1.11 -2.34
C VAL A 141 3.49 -1.37 -3.00
N MET A 142 2.76 -2.40 -2.55
CA MET A 142 1.40 -2.68 -3.07
C MET A 142 0.42 -1.58 -2.66
N ARG A 143 0.43 -1.14 -1.40
CA ARG A 143 -0.42 -0.05 -0.90
C ARG A 143 -0.17 1.24 -1.68
N GLU A 144 1.09 1.59 -1.93
CA GLU A 144 1.47 2.74 -2.74
C GLU A 144 1.00 2.63 -4.19
N ARG A 145 1.10 1.45 -4.80
CA ARG A 145 0.61 1.23 -6.17
C ARG A 145 -0.90 1.41 -6.27
N VAL A 146 -1.67 0.92 -5.29
CA VAL A 146 -3.13 1.12 -5.23
C VAL A 146 -3.45 2.60 -4.97
N LEU A 147 -2.71 3.26 -4.09
CA LEU A 147 -2.85 4.71 -3.89
C LEU A 147 -2.58 5.50 -5.17
N ALA A 148 -1.55 5.14 -5.93
CA ALA A 148 -1.24 5.78 -7.21
C ALA A 148 -2.35 5.57 -8.26
N SER A 149 -3.00 4.40 -8.28
CA SER A 149 -4.10 4.13 -9.22
C SER A 149 -5.36 4.94 -8.89
N THR A 150 -5.57 5.34 -7.63
CA THR A 150 -6.70 6.19 -7.21
C THR A 150 -6.68 7.60 -7.82
N ARG A 151 -5.56 8.01 -8.45
CA ARG A 151 -5.48 9.23 -9.26
C ARG A 151 -6.50 9.25 -10.39
N GLN A 152 -6.86 8.08 -10.94
CA GLN A 152 -7.88 7.96 -11.97
C GLN A 152 -9.28 8.01 -11.36
N ARG A 153 -10.11 8.98 -11.79
CA ARG A 153 -11.47 9.20 -11.24
C ARG A 153 -12.38 7.97 -11.34
N LYS A 154 -12.29 7.21 -12.45
CA LYS A 154 -13.10 5.99 -12.67
C LYS A 154 -12.71 4.90 -11.67
N LEU A 155 -11.42 4.60 -11.52
CA LEU A 155 -10.91 3.62 -10.57
C LEU A 155 -11.25 3.99 -9.13
N ARG A 156 -11.09 5.28 -8.75
CA ARG A 156 -11.45 5.74 -7.41
C ARG A 156 -12.92 5.51 -7.07
N ARG A 157 -13.85 5.79 -8.00
CA ARG A 157 -15.28 5.54 -7.77
C ARG A 157 -15.56 4.05 -7.53
N ARG A 158 -14.95 3.17 -8.33
CA ARG A 158 -15.09 1.72 -8.22
C ARG A 158 -14.50 1.20 -6.90
N LEU A 159 -13.30 1.67 -6.55
CA LEU A 159 -12.64 1.36 -5.28
C LEU A 159 -13.46 1.84 -4.07
N ASN A 160 -13.97 3.08 -4.08
CA ASN A 160 -14.81 3.58 -2.98
C ASN A 160 -16.11 2.77 -2.85
N GLY A 161 -16.71 2.34 -3.97
CA GLY A 161 -17.86 1.45 -3.96
C GLY A 161 -17.52 0.10 -3.34
N MET A 162 -16.37 -0.48 -3.70
CA MET A 162 -15.90 -1.74 -3.12
C MET A 162 -15.56 -1.64 -1.63
N ILE A 163 -14.94 -0.53 -1.19
CA ILE A 163 -14.67 -0.29 0.24
C ILE A 163 -16.00 -0.18 1.02
N ALA A 164 -16.97 0.61 0.54
CA ALA A 164 -18.26 0.73 1.19
C ALA A 164 -19.01 -0.60 1.27
N LEU A 165 -18.92 -1.43 0.21
CA LEU A 165 -19.46 -2.78 0.20
C LEU A 165 -18.78 -3.66 1.25
N MET A 166 -17.45 -3.65 1.33
CA MET A 166 -16.70 -4.43 2.32
C MET A 166 -16.95 -3.97 3.76
N GLU A 167 -17.10 -2.66 4.01
CA GLU A 167 -17.45 -2.13 5.34
C GLU A 167 -18.84 -2.62 5.80
N ARG A 168 -19.77 -2.82 4.87
CA ARG A 168 -21.10 -3.36 5.15
C ARG A 168 -21.09 -4.86 5.40
N GLU A 169 -20.47 -5.63 4.50
CA GLU A 169 -20.53 -7.11 4.53
C GLU A 169 -19.48 -7.72 5.47
N MET A 170 -18.32 -7.08 5.63
CA MET A 170 -17.16 -7.63 6.33
C MET A 170 -16.42 -6.59 7.19
N PRO A 171 -17.13 -5.93 8.14
CA PRO A 171 -16.55 -4.83 8.93
C PRO A 171 -15.32 -5.26 9.75
N GLN A 172 -15.26 -6.54 10.16
CA GLN A 172 -14.15 -7.09 10.93
C GLN A 172 -12.84 -7.08 10.12
N LEU A 173 -12.88 -7.40 8.82
CA LEU A 173 -11.70 -7.32 7.95
C LEU A 173 -11.29 -5.87 7.68
N CYS A 174 -12.27 -4.99 7.46
CA CYS A 174 -11.99 -3.56 7.25
C CYS A 174 -11.35 -2.92 8.48
N ALA A 175 -11.73 -3.34 9.69
CA ALA A 175 -11.14 -2.85 10.93
C ALA A 175 -9.63 -3.14 11.02
N LEU A 176 -9.16 -4.24 10.46
CA LEU A 176 -7.74 -4.61 10.44
C LEU A 176 -6.88 -3.65 9.59
N GLU A 177 -7.48 -2.95 8.62
CA GLU A 177 -6.79 -2.06 7.69
C GLU A 177 -7.46 -0.69 7.59
N ARG A 178 -8.15 -0.27 8.65
CA ARG A 178 -8.95 0.96 8.66
C ARG A 178 -8.13 2.16 8.20
N ASP A 179 -6.93 2.38 8.74
CA ASP A 179 -6.11 3.55 8.42
C ASP A 179 -5.74 3.63 6.93
N TRP A 180 -5.47 2.48 6.32
CA TRP A 180 -5.16 2.42 4.89
C TRP A 180 -6.40 2.64 4.04
N LEU A 181 -7.54 2.02 4.39
CA LEU A 181 -8.81 2.21 3.69
C LEU A 181 -9.32 3.66 3.80
N THR A 182 -9.14 4.29 4.97
CA THR A 182 -9.44 5.72 5.15
C THR A 182 -8.53 6.59 4.30
N THR A 183 -7.25 6.22 4.15
CA THR A 183 -6.34 6.94 3.25
C THR A 183 -6.77 6.83 1.80
N LEU A 184 -7.24 5.65 1.37
CA LEU A 184 -7.75 5.42 0.01
C LEU A 184 -9.04 6.18 -0.31
N THR A 185 -9.94 6.32 0.68
CA THR A 185 -11.18 7.08 0.50
C THR A 185 -10.97 8.58 0.63
N ALA A 186 -10.02 8.99 1.49
CA ALA A 186 -9.62 10.38 1.69
C ALA A 186 -8.67 10.91 0.60
N SER A 187 -8.05 10.03 -0.19
CA SER A 187 -7.23 10.40 -1.37
C SER A 187 -8.11 10.97 -2.48
N ARG A 188 -8.71 12.12 -2.20
CA ARG A 188 -9.02 13.07 -3.25
C ARG A 188 -7.68 13.36 -3.92
N PRO A 189 -7.59 13.26 -5.25
CA PRO A 189 -6.52 13.95 -5.94
C PRO A 189 -6.68 15.37 -5.44
N VAL A 190 -5.71 15.82 -4.64
CA VAL A 190 -5.49 17.24 -4.44
C VAL A 190 -5.13 17.71 -5.84
N LEU A 191 -6.18 17.91 -6.66
CA LEU A 191 -6.09 18.57 -7.93
C LEU A 191 -5.37 19.86 -7.59
N ALA A 192 -4.16 20.04 -8.10
CA ALA A 192 -3.75 21.34 -8.58
C ALA A 192 -3.86 22.52 -7.59
N ALA A 193 -3.91 22.29 -6.27
CA ALA A 193 -3.83 23.35 -5.26
C ALA A 193 -2.43 24.00 -5.26
N PHE A 194 -1.46 23.35 -5.91
CA PHE A 194 -0.12 23.86 -6.19
C PHE A 194 0.17 24.10 -7.68
N GLY A 195 -0.86 24.07 -8.53
CA GLY A 195 -0.70 24.21 -9.98
C GLY A 195 -1.82 25.02 -10.61
N SER A 196 -2.06 26.25 -10.13
CA SER A 196 -2.41 27.44 -10.94
C SER A 196 -3.12 28.57 -10.16
N SER A 197 -3.44 28.45 -8.86
CA SER A 197 -4.36 29.39 -8.18
C SER A 197 -3.81 30.76 -7.74
N ARG A 198 -2.53 31.07 -7.97
CA ARG A 198 -2.02 32.45 -7.81
C ARG A 198 -1.55 33.12 -9.10
N LEU A 199 -1.34 32.37 -10.19
CA LEU A 199 -0.95 32.94 -11.48
C LEU A 199 -2.08 32.85 -12.52
N SER A 200 -2.92 31.81 -12.51
CA SER A 200 -4.09 31.75 -13.41
C SER A 200 -5.32 32.49 -12.87
N SER A 201 -5.45 32.71 -11.56
CA SER A 201 -6.49 33.60 -11.04
C SER A 201 -6.20 35.05 -11.42
N ILE A 202 -4.94 35.47 -11.44
CA ILE A 202 -4.56 36.78 -11.94
C ILE A 202 -4.86 36.87 -13.44
N VAL A 203 -4.47 35.89 -14.26
CA VAL A 203 -4.68 35.93 -15.73
C VAL A 203 -6.16 35.80 -16.12
N ILE A 204 -6.93 34.92 -15.47
CA ILE A 204 -8.38 34.77 -15.74
C ILE A 204 -9.15 35.97 -15.19
N ALA A 205 -8.77 36.53 -14.03
CA ALA A 205 -9.37 37.78 -13.53
C ALA A 205 -8.99 38.98 -14.42
N THR A 206 -7.77 39.09 -14.94
CA THR A 206 -7.40 40.18 -15.87
C THR A 206 -8.04 40.04 -17.24
N LEU A 207 -8.42 38.84 -17.69
CA LEU A 207 -9.12 38.66 -18.96
C LEU A 207 -10.65 38.76 -18.84
N LEU A 208 -11.24 38.29 -17.74
CA LEU A 208 -12.69 38.34 -17.55
C LEU A 208 -13.18 39.67 -16.93
N ALA A 209 -12.37 40.34 -16.09
CA ALA A 209 -12.74 41.64 -15.55
C ALA A 209 -13.05 42.71 -16.61
N PRO A 210 -12.22 42.93 -17.66
CA PRO A 210 -12.56 43.90 -18.69
C PRO A 210 -13.80 43.47 -19.49
N LEU A 211 -14.02 42.18 -19.69
CA LEU A 211 -15.18 41.67 -20.45
C LEU A 211 -16.48 41.90 -19.68
N VAL A 212 -16.50 41.63 -18.36
CA VAL A 212 -17.63 41.95 -17.48
C VAL A 212 -17.86 43.47 -17.43
N LEU A 213 -16.78 44.27 -17.34
CA LEU A 213 -16.88 45.72 -17.31
C LEU A 213 -17.42 46.29 -18.64
N ILE A 214 -17.02 45.72 -19.78
CA ILE A 214 -17.57 46.05 -21.11
C ILE A 214 -19.06 45.70 -21.16
N VAL A 215 -19.48 44.51 -20.70
CA VAL A 215 -20.90 44.12 -20.73
C VAL A 215 -21.73 45.05 -19.84
N VAL A 216 -21.27 45.35 -18.62
CA VAL A 216 -21.96 46.30 -17.72
C VAL A 216 -22.01 47.69 -18.35
N PHE A 217 -20.91 48.17 -18.96
CA PHE A 217 -20.87 49.45 -19.65
C PHE A 217 -21.84 49.50 -20.82
N CYS A 218 -21.91 48.44 -21.65
CA CYS A 218 -22.86 48.34 -22.75
C CYS A 218 -24.31 48.35 -22.27
N ILE A 219 -24.61 47.68 -21.15
CA ILE A 219 -25.96 47.70 -20.56
C ILE A 219 -26.29 49.12 -20.07
N VAL A 220 -25.40 49.77 -19.32
CA VAL A 220 -25.65 51.11 -18.77
C VAL A 220 -25.78 52.13 -19.90
N VAL A 221 -24.86 52.19 -20.85
CA VAL A 221 -24.94 53.11 -22.00
C VAL A 221 -26.16 52.80 -22.86
N GLY A 222 -26.46 51.52 -23.11
CA GLY A 222 -27.66 51.11 -23.84
C GLY A 222 -28.94 51.57 -23.16
N THR A 223 -29.04 51.44 -21.82
CA THR A 223 -30.20 51.93 -21.07
C THR A 223 -30.30 53.45 -21.08
N VAL A 224 -29.19 54.19 -21.00
CA VAL A 224 -29.20 55.67 -21.05
C VAL A 224 -29.58 56.17 -22.45
N VAL A 225 -29.07 55.55 -23.51
CA VAL A 225 -29.43 55.90 -24.89
C VAL A 225 -30.89 55.52 -25.17
N PHE A 226 -31.36 54.37 -24.69
CA PHE A 226 -32.75 53.95 -24.85
C PHE A 226 -33.72 54.87 -24.11
N ILE A 227 -33.40 55.25 -22.87
CA ILE A 227 -34.19 56.22 -22.09
C ILE A 227 -34.14 57.61 -22.73
N SER A 228 -32.99 58.04 -23.26
CA SER A 228 -32.88 59.32 -23.98
C SER A 228 -33.60 59.32 -25.33
N GLY A 229 -33.64 58.17 -26.02
CA GLY A 229 -34.40 57.99 -27.26
C GLY A 229 -35.91 57.89 -27.02
N LEU A 230 -36.35 57.40 -25.86
CA LEU A 230 -37.77 57.38 -25.47
C LEU A 230 -38.34 58.77 -25.16
N VAL A 231 -37.47 59.75 -24.87
CA VAL A 231 -37.89 61.15 -24.65
C VAL A 231 -37.73 62.01 -25.91
N GLY A 232 -37.02 61.52 -26.93
CA GLY A 232 -36.78 62.23 -28.19
C GLY A 232 -37.33 61.48 -29.39
N GLY A 233 -38.58 61.78 -29.78
CA GLY A 233 -39.00 61.60 -31.18
C GLY A 233 -40.23 60.73 -31.38
N TRP A 234 -41.38 61.24 -30.97
CA TRP A 234 -42.61 60.98 -31.74
C TRP A 234 -42.65 62.04 -32.83
N ASP A 235 -42.06 61.75 -33.99
CA ASP A 235 -42.55 62.30 -35.24
C ASP A 235 -42.19 61.37 -36.42
N SER A 236 -43.27 60.96 -37.05
CA SER A 236 -43.42 60.16 -38.25
C SER A 236 -42.48 60.55 -39.38
N SER A 237 -42.06 59.56 -40.19
CA SER A 237 -42.43 59.45 -41.62
C SER A 237 -41.55 58.45 -42.38
N GLY A 238 -42.21 57.46 -42.99
CA GLY A 238 -42.03 57.08 -44.39
C GLY A 238 -40.68 56.53 -44.87
N ALA A 239 -40.72 55.24 -45.27
CA ALA A 239 -40.26 54.70 -46.57
C ALA A 239 -39.55 53.35 -46.43
N ALA A 240 -40.11 52.32 -47.10
CA ALA A 240 -39.36 51.16 -47.60
C ALA A 240 -38.51 51.58 -48.83
N PRO A 241 -37.67 50.75 -49.50
CA PRO A 241 -37.16 49.36 -49.29
C PRO A 241 -35.59 49.38 -49.36
N PRO A 242 -34.77 48.40 -49.86
CA PRO A 242 -34.97 46.98 -50.18
C PRO A 242 -33.95 46.01 -49.56
N SER A 243 -34.24 44.72 -49.76
CA SER A 243 -33.35 43.57 -49.62
C SER A 243 -32.06 43.71 -50.44
N THR A 244 -30.91 43.68 -49.78
CA THR A 244 -29.63 43.31 -50.41
C THR A 244 -28.75 42.57 -49.42
N TYR A 245 -28.44 41.31 -49.73
CA TYR A 245 -27.45 40.49 -49.02
C TYR A 245 -26.04 41.05 -49.25
N PRO A 246 -25.19 41.16 -48.21
CA PRO A 246 -23.76 41.28 -48.43
C PRO A 246 -23.11 39.90 -48.38
N SER A 247 -22.64 39.44 -49.54
CA SER A 247 -21.49 38.55 -49.63
C SER A 247 -20.31 39.22 -48.92
N THR A 248 -19.84 38.65 -47.82
CA THR A 248 -18.57 39.02 -47.19
C THR A 248 -17.48 38.03 -47.61
N SER A 249 -16.91 38.34 -48.77
CA SER A 249 -15.54 38.02 -49.14
C SER A 249 -14.55 38.69 -48.18
N GLY A 250 -13.47 37.99 -47.84
CA GLY A 250 -12.19 38.62 -47.49
C GLY A 250 -11.84 38.65 -46.00
N VAL A 251 -11.33 37.53 -45.48
CA VAL A 251 -10.38 37.59 -44.36
C VAL A 251 -8.99 37.76 -44.98
N PRO A 252 -8.24 38.83 -44.65
CA PRO A 252 -6.89 39.02 -45.16
C PRO A 252 -5.95 37.96 -44.58
N GLY A 253 -5.08 37.45 -45.45
CA GLY A 253 -4.04 36.50 -45.11
C GLY A 253 -3.24 36.96 -43.90
N ARG A 254 -3.42 36.24 -42.80
CA ARG A 254 -2.49 36.26 -41.68
C ARG A 254 -1.34 35.35 -42.10
N SER A 255 -0.25 35.96 -42.55
CA SER A 255 1.05 35.35 -42.73
C SER A 255 1.50 34.76 -41.39
N SER A 256 1.07 33.53 -41.13
CA SER A 256 1.70 32.65 -40.16
C SER A 256 3.08 32.34 -40.70
N SER A 257 4.05 33.14 -40.26
CA SER A 257 5.45 32.77 -40.23
C SER A 257 5.53 31.44 -39.48
N THR A 258 5.64 30.36 -40.23
CA THR A 258 6.02 29.03 -39.78
C THR A 258 7.48 29.10 -39.33
N ALA A 259 7.73 29.77 -38.21
CA ALA A 259 8.94 29.53 -37.45
C ALA A 259 8.78 28.12 -36.88
N ALA A 260 9.55 27.18 -37.42
CA ALA A 260 9.63 25.83 -36.91
C ALA A 260 9.77 25.89 -35.37
N PRO A 261 8.97 25.12 -34.62
CA PRO A 261 9.07 25.11 -33.17
C PRO A 261 10.51 24.73 -32.84
N GLN A 262 11.23 25.66 -32.18
CA GLN A 262 12.55 25.34 -31.67
C GLN A 262 12.40 24.10 -30.77
N PRO A 263 13.19 23.04 -31.01
CA PRO A 263 13.17 21.88 -30.15
C PRO A 263 13.47 22.35 -28.74
N ASP A 264 12.54 22.08 -27.84
CA ASP A 264 12.66 22.38 -26.42
C ASP A 264 13.83 21.54 -25.88
N ARG A 265 15.03 22.13 -25.85
CA ARG A 265 16.29 21.47 -25.45
C ARG A 265 16.16 20.74 -24.10
N GLY A 266 15.27 21.21 -23.22
CA GLY A 266 15.03 20.58 -21.93
C GLY A 266 14.33 19.21 -22.03
N LEU A 267 13.59 18.91 -23.11
CA LEU A 267 12.97 17.60 -23.31
C LEU A 267 13.98 16.57 -23.82
N GLU A 268 14.92 16.98 -24.66
CA GLU A 268 15.99 16.10 -25.15
C GLU A 268 16.95 15.73 -24.02
N GLU A 269 17.39 16.71 -23.21
CA GLU A 269 18.23 16.45 -22.04
C GLU A 269 17.56 15.49 -21.03
N ARG A 270 16.26 15.66 -20.77
CA ARG A 270 15.50 14.75 -19.88
C ARG A 270 15.35 13.35 -20.47
N ARG A 271 15.26 13.24 -21.80
CA ARG A 271 15.19 11.94 -22.48
C ARG A 271 16.53 11.22 -22.38
N GLU A 272 17.63 11.91 -22.61
CA GLU A 272 18.98 11.36 -22.45
C GLU A 272 19.25 10.95 -21.00
N GLU A 273 18.84 11.76 -20.02
CA GLU A 273 19.00 11.43 -18.60
C GLU A 273 18.21 10.16 -18.22
N MET A 274 16.97 10.03 -18.74
CA MET A 274 16.15 8.85 -18.52
C MET A 274 16.74 7.59 -19.18
N GLU A 275 17.32 7.73 -20.37
CA GLU A 275 18.00 6.62 -21.06
C GLU A 275 19.29 6.20 -20.33
N ARG A 276 20.07 7.14 -19.80
CA ARG A 276 21.24 6.84 -18.96
C ARG A 276 20.85 6.11 -17.68
N PHE A 277 19.81 6.57 -16.99
CA PHE A 277 19.32 5.93 -15.78
C PHE A 277 18.81 4.49 -16.04
N ARG A 278 18.15 4.28 -17.18
CA ARG A 278 17.70 2.96 -17.61
C ARG A 278 18.88 2.02 -17.90
N ALA A 279 19.87 2.50 -18.65
CA ALA A 279 21.08 1.74 -18.95
C ALA A 279 21.86 1.36 -17.68
N GLU A 280 22.00 2.29 -16.72
CA GLU A 280 22.66 2.02 -15.44
C GLU A 280 21.89 0.98 -14.61
N SER A 281 20.56 1.07 -14.58
CA SER A 281 19.71 0.12 -13.86
C SER A 281 19.79 -1.29 -14.47
N GLU A 282 19.85 -1.39 -15.80
CA GLU A 282 20.00 -2.66 -16.51
C GLU A 282 21.40 -3.26 -16.28
N ALA A 283 22.46 -2.44 -16.26
CA ALA A 283 23.82 -2.89 -15.94
C ALA A 283 23.92 -3.44 -14.50
N ARG A 284 23.37 -2.74 -13.51
CA ARG A 284 23.33 -3.22 -12.11
C ARG A 284 22.55 -4.53 -11.98
N ARG A 285 21.45 -4.68 -12.72
CA ARG A 285 20.67 -5.93 -12.74
C ARG A 285 21.48 -7.10 -13.33
N GLN A 286 22.22 -6.87 -14.41
CA GLN A 286 23.09 -7.90 -15.00
C GLN A 286 24.23 -8.29 -14.05
N GLU A 287 24.84 -7.33 -13.36
CA GLU A 287 25.89 -7.59 -12.37
C GLU A 287 25.37 -8.48 -11.22
N LEU A 288 24.18 -8.18 -10.70
CA LEU A 288 23.56 -9.00 -9.66
C LEU A 288 23.28 -10.43 -10.13
N LEU A 289 22.78 -10.60 -11.37
CA LEU A 289 22.57 -11.93 -11.93
C LEU A 289 23.88 -12.72 -12.08
N ARG A 290 24.96 -12.05 -12.49
CA ARG A 290 26.29 -12.65 -12.56
C ARG A 290 26.78 -13.09 -11.17
N LYS A 291 26.65 -12.26 -10.15
CA LYS A 291 27.02 -12.60 -8.76
C LYS A 291 26.24 -13.81 -8.23
N VAL A 292 24.94 -13.89 -8.53
CA VAL A 292 24.12 -15.05 -8.17
C VAL A 292 24.60 -16.32 -8.90
N GLN A 293 25.02 -16.21 -10.16
CA GLN A 293 25.55 -17.33 -10.92
C GLN A 293 26.93 -17.79 -10.41
N GLU A 294 27.79 -16.86 -9.99
CA GLU A 294 29.08 -17.16 -9.33
C GLU A 294 28.87 -17.89 -8.01
N LEU A 295 27.92 -17.45 -7.17
CA LEU A 295 27.58 -18.14 -5.91
C LEU A 295 26.97 -19.53 -6.10
N LYS A 296 26.33 -19.77 -7.27
CA LYS A 296 25.75 -21.07 -7.61
C LYS A 296 26.79 -22.02 -8.20
N ARG A 297 28.00 -21.55 -8.50
CA ARG A 297 29.07 -22.42 -8.99
C ARG A 297 29.49 -23.29 -7.80
N PRO A 298 29.32 -24.62 -7.87
CA PRO A 298 29.75 -25.50 -6.79
C PRO A 298 31.26 -25.29 -6.62
N GLU A 299 31.66 -24.88 -5.42
CA GLU A 299 33.05 -24.91 -4.99
C GLU A 299 33.63 -26.27 -5.41
N PRO A 300 34.73 -26.32 -6.18
CA PRO A 300 35.37 -27.57 -6.50
C PRO A 300 35.91 -28.13 -5.19
N HIS A 301 35.10 -28.93 -4.51
CA HIS A 301 35.53 -29.78 -3.42
C HIS A 301 36.55 -30.75 -4.02
N SER A 302 37.81 -30.36 -3.90
CA SER A 302 38.97 -31.22 -4.07
C SER A 302 38.95 -32.24 -2.93
N PHE A 303 38.00 -33.16 -2.99
CA PHE A 303 37.87 -34.28 -2.08
C PHE A 303 38.66 -35.43 -2.68
N SER A 304 39.98 -35.34 -2.56
CA SER A 304 40.92 -36.41 -2.91
C SER A 304 41.70 -36.80 -1.66
N ASP A 305 41.00 -37.29 -0.63
CA ASP A 305 41.63 -38.11 0.41
C ASP A 305 41.06 -39.54 0.29
N PRO A 306 41.84 -40.51 -0.22
CA PRO A 306 41.42 -41.90 -0.24
C PRO A 306 41.51 -42.47 1.17
N LEU A 307 40.36 -42.62 1.84
CA LEU A 307 40.28 -43.42 3.06
C LEU A 307 40.39 -44.92 2.71
N PRO A 308 41.27 -45.68 3.39
CA PRO A 308 41.40 -47.10 3.16
C PRO A 308 40.36 -47.88 3.97
N GLY A 309 39.67 -48.80 3.30
CA GLY A 309 39.28 -50.09 3.86
C GLY A 309 38.11 -50.12 4.85
N GLY A 310 36.98 -50.70 4.41
CA GLY A 310 35.95 -51.13 5.36
C GLY A 310 34.61 -51.49 4.72
N PHE A 311 34.61 -52.45 3.79
CA PHE A 311 33.38 -53.00 3.22
C PHE A 311 32.55 -53.76 4.27
N GLY A 312 31.49 -53.11 4.77
CA GLY A 312 30.34 -53.78 5.38
C GLY A 312 29.13 -53.63 4.48
N ARG A 313 28.78 -54.66 3.70
CA ARG A 313 27.57 -54.68 2.87
C ARG A 313 26.32 -54.54 3.76
N PRO A 314 25.45 -53.54 3.58
CA PRO A 314 24.15 -53.55 4.22
C PRO A 314 23.26 -54.59 3.54
N ARG A 315 22.69 -55.49 4.35
CA ARG A 315 21.71 -56.48 3.93
C ARG A 315 20.49 -55.77 3.34
N HIS A 316 20.13 -56.19 2.13
CA HIS A 316 18.92 -55.82 1.43
C HIS A 316 17.71 -56.26 2.26
N VAL A 317 16.99 -55.32 2.86
CA VAL A 317 15.67 -55.57 3.45
C VAL A 317 14.64 -55.33 2.34
N PRO A 318 13.81 -56.30 1.96
CA PRO A 318 12.76 -56.11 0.97
C PRO A 318 11.70 -55.16 1.54
N VAL A 319 11.49 -54.04 0.86
CA VAL A 319 10.41 -53.07 1.15
C VAL A 319 9.09 -53.70 0.68
N PRO A 320 8.06 -53.82 1.54
CA PRO A 320 6.78 -54.35 1.14
C PRO A 320 6.07 -53.39 0.17
N GLU A 321 5.54 -53.94 -0.93
CA GLU A 321 4.77 -53.20 -1.93
C GLU A 321 3.54 -52.52 -1.30
N PRO A 322 3.28 -51.24 -1.63
CA PRO A 322 2.05 -50.58 -1.22
C PRO A 322 0.85 -51.16 -1.98
N VAL A 323 -0.04 -51.82 -1.24
CA VAL A 323 -1.35 -52.27 -1.72
C VAL A 323 -2.22 -51.04 -2.01
N PHE A 324 -2.37 -50.69 -3.27
CA PHE A 324 -3.32 -49.65 -3.69
C PHE A 324 -4.74 -50.20 -3.69
N PRO A 325 -5.70 -49.59 -2.97
CA PRO A 325 -7.10 -49.97 -3.06
C PRO A 325 -7.63 -49.63 -4.46
N SER A 326 -8.21 -50.62 -5.14
CA SER A 326 -8.81 -50.47 -6.47
C SER A 326 -9.87 -49.36 -6.49
N PRO A 327 -9.98 -48.59 -7.58
CA PRO A 327 -10.95 -47.51 -7.70
C PRO A 327 -12.37 -48.08 -7.65
N ARG A 328 -13.11 -47.75 -6.58
CA ARG A 328 -14.56 -47.93 -6.52
C ARG A 328 -15.19 -47.17 -7.68
N ARG A 329 -15.79 -47.91 -8.62
CA ARG A 329 -16.69 -47.36 -9.65
C ARG A 329 -17.84 -46.63 -8.94
N LEU A 330 -17.84 -45.31 -9.04
CA LEU A 330 -18.99 -44.49 -8.64
C LEU A 330 -20.13 -44.77 -9.64
N ARG A 331 -21.25 -45.27 -9.10
CA ARG A 331 -22.53 -45.33 -9.83
C ARG A 331 -22.98 -43.91 -10.17
N PRO A 332 -23.51 -43.65 -11.37
CA PRO A 332 -24.22 -42.40 -11.64
C PRO A 332 -25.48 -42.35 -10.77
N LEU A 333 -25.60 -41.29 -9.97
CA LEU A 333 -26.83 -40.92 -9.29
C LEU A 333 -27.87 -40.59 -10.36
N GLN A 334 -28.98 -41.33 -10.33
CA GLN A 334 -30.17 -41.03 -11.12
C GLN A 334 -30.73 -39.67 -10.73
N GLU A 335 -31.07 -38.88 -11.73
CA GLU A 335 -32.01 -37.77 -11.65
C GLU A 335 -33.38 -38.31 -11.21
N GLY A 336 -33.85 -37.87 -10.05
CA GLY A 336 -35.29 -37.82 -9.72
C GLY A 336 -35.69 -36.34 -9.78
N GLU A 337 -36.55 -35.96 -10.72
CA GLU A 337 -38.00 -35.79 -10.51
C GLU A 337 -38.30 -34.87 -9.33
N ARG A 338 -38.59 -33.59 -9.63
CA ARG A 338 -39.95 -32.99 -9.64
C ARG A 338 -40.63 -33.07 -8.28
N GLU A 339 -40.90 -31.91 -7.67
CA GLU A 339 -42.27 -31.38 -7.47
C GLU A 339 -42.27 -30.23 -6.43
N PHE A 340 -43.11 -29.23 -6.72
CA PHE A 340 -43.53 -28.03 -5.97
C PHE A 340 -42.63 -26.80 -5.90
#